data_AF-A0A2N2L0U7-F1
#
_entry.id   AF-A0A2N2L0U7-F1
#
_cell.length_a   1.000
_cell.length_b   1.000
_cell.length_c   1.000
_cell.angle_alpha   90.00
_cell.angle_beta   90.00
_cell.angle_gamma   90.00
#
_symmetry.space_group_name_H-M   'P 1'
#
loop_
_entity.id
_entity.type
_entity.pdbx_description
1 polymer ?
#
loop_
_entity_poly.entity_id
_entity_poly.type
_entity_poly.pdbx_seq_one_letter_code
_entity_poly.pdbx_strand_id
1 'polypeptide(L)'
;MYRPSLKSNWSLIILFLLALGLFVVAQTSYVNVKTENHDLKVEAAKLSQAMMDTLKAEIVARGIQIDPIDDHFNTGLIGTRLSSITTDRGLLSDKTAALNPNIAAIFIEEFTKLRLNEGDYVAVGLTGSNPGVAISLYAAMKTMKLNPRIITAVSSASYGANREEITWLDMETILKSKGMIDFSTSYASFGGKDDLGIGLSDNGIQSLQEAIRRNNLPQLIGANLNDNVQLRYSAYHDLLPEGERYRAFINIGRGLANVGSEPNANLIPEGINRKLAEKEFEQEGVMMLMAKKNVPVFHFSRLLRWTRNYDIPFGFEQIPTAGEGKVFGSRVHNVLIAAICLTLLAIAVIVVIVFDRHDRRFMANIVDPDEEL
;
A
#
# COMPACT_ATOMS: atom_id res chain seq x y z
N MET A 1 10.97 -60.63 24.51
CA MET A 1 10.56 -59.23 24.77
C MET A 1 11.62 -58.32 24.16
N TYR A 2 11.27 -57.51 23.16
CA TYR A 2 12.22 -56.63 22.48
C TYR A 2 12.75 -55.55 23.44
N ARG A 3 14.06 -55.34 23.47
CA ARG A 3 14.70 -54.28 24.27
C ARG A 3 15.25 -53.19 23.34
N PRO A 4 14.93 -51.90 23.57
CA PRO A 4 15.47 -50.82 22.76
C PRO A 4 16.99 -50.70 22.94
N SER A 5 17.76 -50.67 21.85
CA SER A 5 19.22 -50.51 21.86
C SER A 5 19.68 -49.76 20.61
N LEU A 6 20.69 -48.90 20.73
CA LEU A 6 21.28 -48.19 19.58
C LEU A 6 21.95 -49.12 18.56
N LYS A 7 22.23 -50.37 18.94
CA LYS A 7 22.73 -51.40 18.02
C LYS A 7 21.60 -52.10 17.24
N SER A 8 20.36 -51.97 17.69
CA SER A 8 19.21 -52.61 17.04
C SER A 8 18.72 -51.77 15.88
N ASN A 9 18.78 -52.33 14.66
CA ASN A 9 18.23 -51.70 13.46
C ASN A 9 16.77 -51.27 13.66
N TRP A 10 15.98 -52.04 14.40
CA TRP A 10 14.58 -51.71 14.72
C TRP A 10 14.43 -50.46 15.60
N SER A 11 15.33 -50.22 16.56
CA SER A 11 15.27 -49.04 17.43
C SER A 11 15.60 -47.78 16.63
N LEU A 12 16.58 -47.89 15.73
CA LEU A 12 16.95 -46.81 14.81
C LEU A 12 15.83 -46.50 13.82
N ILE A 13 15.18 -47.53 13.26
CA ILE A 13 14.01 -47.36 12.37
C ILE A 13 12.86 -46.66 13.10
N ILE A 14 12.52 -47.08 14.32
CA ILE A 14 11.45 -46.46 15.11
C ILE A 14 11.80 -45.01 15.46
N LEU A 15 13.04 -44.75 15.88
CA LEU A 15 13.50 -43.39 16.20
C LEU A 15 13.48 -42.49 14.96
N PHE A 16 13.87 -43.01 13.80
CA PHE A 16 13.80 -42.29 12.53
C PHE A 16 12.37 -41.94 12.15
N LEU A 17 11.43 -42.89 12.23
CA LEU A 17 10.01 -42.65 11.93
C LEU A 17 9.40 -41.64 12.91
N LEU A 18 9.74 -41.72 14.19
CA LEU A 18 9.33 -40.73 15.19
C LEU A 18 9.90 -39.34 14.87
N ALA A 19 11.18 -39.24 14.56
CA ALA A 19 11.83 -37.98 14.20
C ALA A 19 11.19 -37.36 12.95
N LEU A 20 10.91 -38.19 11.93
CA LEU A 20 10.23 -37.76 10.72
C LEU A 20 8.82 -37.25 11.00
N GLY A 21 8.04 -37.96 11.82
CA GLY A 21 6.70 -37.53 12.23
C GLY A 21 6.72 -36.21 13.01
N LEU A 22 7.60 -36.08 14.00
CA LEU A 22 7.77 -34.86 14.79
C LEU A 22 8.25 -33.69 13.93
N PHE A 23 9.14 -33.95 12.96
CA PHE A 23 9.60 -32.95 12.00
C PHE A 23 8.47 -32.46 11.11
N VAL A 24 7.66 -33.36 10.54
CA VAL A 24 6.50 -32.99 9.72
C VAL A 24 5.50 -32.18 10.54
N VAL A 25 5.20 -32.58 11.79
CA VAL A 25 4.31 -31.82 12.68
C VAL A 25 4.86 -30.43 12.99
N ALA A 26 6.15 -30.31 13.30
CA ALA A 26 6.78 -29.02 13.58
C ALA A 26 6.82 -28.12 12.33
N GLN A 27 7.09 -28.69 11.15
CA GLN A 27 7.18 -27.97 9.89
C GLN A 27 5.80 -27.53 9.38
N THR A 28 4.75 -28.32 9.60
CA THR A 28 3.38 -27.97 9.17
C THR A 28 2.62 -27.11 10.18
N SER A 29 3.18 -26.91 11.38
CA SER A 29 2.58 -26.08 12.42
C SER A 29 2.97 -24.61 12.27
N TYR A 30 1.98 -23.79 11.92
CA TYR A 30 2.13 -22.34 11.76
C TYR A 30 1.19 -21.57 12.69
N VAL A 31 1.62 -20.40 13.14
CA VAL A 31 0.78 -19.37 13.77
C VAL A 31 0.72 -18.17 12.84
N ASN A 32 -0.48 -17.63 12.65
CA ASN A 32 -0.65 -16.34 11.97
C ASN A 32 -0.34 -15.23 12.97
N VAL A 33 0.77 -14.53 12.76
CA VAL A 33 1.05 -13.31 13.50
C VAL A 33 0.45 -12.15 12.72
N LYS A 34 -0.60 -11.56 13.28
CA LYS A 34 -1.20 -10.33 12.75
C LYS A 34 -0.18 -9.21 12.84
N THR A 35 -0.07 -8.42 11.79
CA THR A 35 0.70 -7.16 11.84
C THR A 35 -0.01 -6.12 12.70
N GLU A 36 0.73 -5.11 13.16
CA GLU A 36 0.14 -3.92 13.78
C GLU A 36 -0.93 -3.33 12.86
N ASN A 37 -2.06 -2.89 13.45
CA ASN A 37 -3.22 -2.36 12.74
C ASN A 37 -3.80 -3.29 11.67
N HIS A 38 -3.67 -4.62 11.85
CA HIS A 38 -4.23 -5.62 10.94
C HIS A 38 -5.70 -5.35 10.57
N ASP A 39 -6.55 -5.08 11.56
CA ASP A 39 -7.99 -4.94 11.32
C ASP A 39 -8.28 -3.66 10.51
N LEU A 40 -7.60 -2.54 10.79
CA LEU A 40 -7.67 -1.31 9.98
C LEU A 40 -7.17 -1.54 8.55
N LYS A 41 -6.09 -2.30 8.36
CA LYS A 41 -5.58 -2.64 7.03
C LYS A 41 -6.63 -3.41 6.22
N VAL A 42 -7.22 -4.45 6.83
CA VAL A 42 -8.25 -5.28 6.16
C VAL A 42 -9.49 -4.45 5.84
N GLU A 43 -9.94 -3.60 6.75
CA GLU A 43 -11.06 -2.68 6.53
C GLU A 43 -10.79 -1.73 5.37
N ALA A 44 -9.62 -1.08 5.36
CA ALA A 44 -9.23 -0.16 4.29
C ALA A 44 -9.11 -0.87 2.92
N ALA A 45 -8.57 -2.10 2.88
CA ALA A 45 -8.50 -2.87 1.64
C ALA A 45 -9.89 -3.25 1.11
N LYS A 46 -10.80 -3.68 1.99
CA LYS A 46 -12.19 -3.99 1.60
C LYS A 46 -12.94 -2.76 1.11
N LEU A 47 -12.76 -1.62 1.79
CA LEU A 47 -13.34 -0.36 1.37
C LEU A 47 -12.77 0.10 0.02
N SER A 48 -11.47 -0.05 -0.20
CA SER A 48 -10.83 0.21 -1.50
C SER A 48 -11.46 -0.63 -2.63
N GLN A 49 -11.64 -1.93 -2.40
CA GLN A 49 -12.34 -2.80 -3.37
C GLN A 49 -13.78 -2.33 -3.63
N ALA A 50 -14.55 -2.04 -2.57
CA ALA A 50 -15.94 -1.59 -2.72
C ALA A 50 -16.07 -0.26 -3.48
N MET A 51 -15.11 0.66 -3.29
CA MET A 51 -15.02 1.91 -4.06
C MET A 51 -14.74 1.64 -5.54
N MET A 52 -13.79 0.74 -5.85
CA MET A 52 -13.51 0.34 -7.24
C MET A 52 -14.74 -0.27 -7.92
N ASP A 53 -15.43 -1.18 -7.22
CA ASP A 53 -16.64 -1.85 -7.75
C ASP A 53 -17.78 -0.85 -7.99
N THR A 54 -17.91 0.16 -7.12
CA THR A 54 -18.92 1.21 -7.25
C THR A 54 -18.65 2.13 -8.43
N LEU A 55 -17.39 2.51 -8.63
CA LEU A 55 -16.99 3.30 -9.80
C LEU A 55 -17.19 2.52 -11.09
N LYS A 56 -16.81 1.24 -11.11
CA LYS A 56 -17.07 0.33 -12.24
C LYS A 56 -18.56 0.30 -12.61
N ALA A 57 -19.42 0.07 -11.62
CA ALA A 57 -20.87 0.01 -11.84
C ALA A 57 -21.41 1.32 -12.44
N GLU A 58 -20.95 2.47 -11.94
CA GLU A 58 -21.39 3.78 -12.42
C GLU A 58 -20.86 4.08 -13.84
N ILE A 59 -19.62 3.72 -14.14
CA ILE A 59 -19.02 3.86 -15.48
C ILE A 59 -19.81 3.05 -16.51
N VAL A 60 -20.12 1.79 -16.18
CA VAL A 60 -20.94 0.92 -17.03
C VAL A 60 -22.35 1.48 -17.20
N ALA A 61 -22.97 1.96 -16.12
CA ALA A 61 -24.32 2.53 -16.16
C ALA A 61 -24.41 3.79 -17.04
N ARG A 62 -23.33 4.59 -17.09
CA ARG A 62 -23.22 5.77 -17.96
C ARG A 62 -22.86 5.45 -19.40
N GLY A 63 -22.63 4.18 -19.73
CA GLY A 63 -22.23 3.76 -21.08
C GLY A 63 -20.84 4.27 -21.50
N ILE A 64 -19.98 4.59 -20.53
CA ILE A 64 -18.61 5.04 -20.82
C ILE A 64 -17.80 3.83 -21.27
N GLN A 65 -17.14 3.95 -22.42
CA GLN A 65 -16.40 2.85 -23.02
C GLN A 65 -15.20 2.44 -22.15
N ILE A 66 -15.02 1.12 -22.00
CA ILE A 66 -13.87 0.50 -21.37
C ILE A 66 -13.12 -0.27 -22.45
N ASP A 67 -11.84 0.04 -22.64
CA ASP A 67 -11.00 -0.65 -23.61
C ASP A 67 -10.54 -1.99 -23.01
N PRO A 68 -10.93 -3.15 -23.56
CA PRO A 68 -10.54 -4.45 -23.00
C PRO A 68 -9.04 -4.77 -23.21
N ILE A 69 -8.35 -4.04 -24.09
CA ILE A 69 -6.91 -4.22 -24.35
C ILE A 69 -6.06 -3.50 -23.30
N ASP A 70 -6.48 -2.31 -22.87
CA ASP A 70 -5.77 -1.56 -21.83
C ASP A 70 -6.32 -1.88 -20.42
N ASP A 71 -7.63 -2.12 -20.28
CA ASP A 71 -8.31 -2.49 -19.03
C ASP A 71 -8.83 -3.93 -19.06
N HIS A 72 -7.90 -4.90 -19.03
CA HIS A 72 -8.23 -6.33 -19.14
C HIS A 72 -9.14 -6.83 -18.00
N PHE A 73 -9.17 -6.13 -16.86
CA PHE A 73 -10.03 -6.44 -15.72
C PHE A 73 -11.41 -5.78 -15.81
N ASN A 74 -11.65 -4.99 -16.86
CA ASN A 74 -12.89 -4.27 -17.10
C ASN A 74 -13.31 -3.45 -15.88
N THR A 75 -12.36 -2.72 -15.27
CA THR A 75 -12.61 -1.92 -14.06
C THR A 75 -13.23 -0.57 -14.39
N GLY A 76 -12.95 -0.05 -15.58
CA GLY A 76 -13.21 1.33 -15.95
C GLY A 76 -12.26 2.31 -15.28
N LEU A 77 -11.25 1.89 -14.52
CA LEU A 77 -10.33 2.78 -13.82
C LEU A 77 -9.04 3.07 -14.61
N ILE A 78 -8.81 2.30 -15.68
CA ILE A 78 -7.73 2.53 -16.63
C ILE A 78 -8.27 3.45 -17.73
N GLY A 79 -7.66 4.63 -17.85
CA GLY A 79 -7.99 5.59 -18.91
C GLY A 79 -7.34 5.24 -20.24
N THR A 80 -7.37 6.20 -21.17
CA THR A 80 -6.81 6.03 -22.51
C THR A 80 -5.30 6.29 -22.53
N ARG A 81 -4.59 5.79 -23.55
CA ARG A 81 -3.17 6.14 -23.76
C ARG A 81 -2.97 7.65 -23.94
N LEU A 82 -3.86 8.31 -24.68
CA LEU A 82 -3.82 9.73 -24.98
C LEU A 82 -5.24 10.28 -25.07
N SER A 83 -5.45 11.45 -24.50
CA SER A 83 -6.67 12.26 -24.56
C SER A 83 -6.30 13.73 -24.61
N SER A 84 -7.29 14.63 -24.72
CA SER A 84 -7.05 16.07 -24.73
C SER A 84 -6.55 16.61 -23.37
N ILE A 85 -6.71 15.86 -22.28
CA ILE A 85 -6.27 16.24 -20.93
C ILE A 85 -5.07 15.43 -20.42
N THR A 86 -4.37 14.73 -21.32
CA THR A 86 -3.17 13.96 -21.00
C THR A 86 -1.93 14.85 -21.02
N THR A 87 -1.27 15.02 -19.87
CA THR A 87 -0.09 15.89 -19.73
C THR A 87 1.23 15.14 -19.64
N ASP A 88 1.18 13.87 -19.23
CA ASP A 88 2.37 13.09 -18.91
C ASP A 88 2.29 11.68 -19.46
N ARG A 89 3.46 11.08 -19.70
CA ARG A 89 3.54 9.65 -19.99
C ARG A 89 3.27 8.85 -18.72
N GLY A 90 2.43 7.83 -18.86
CA GLY A 90 2.15 6.83 -17.83
C GLY A 90 2.49 5.42 -18.32
N LEU A 91 2.94 4.56 -17.42
CA LEU A 91 3.09 3.13 -17.70
C LEU A 91 1.77 2.42 -17.41
N LEU A 92 1.25 1.67 -18.38
CA LEU A 92 0.04 0.88 -18.20
C LEU A 92 0.20 -0.11 -17.04
N SER A 93 1.35 -0.80 -16.96
CA SER A 93 1.67 -1.73 -15.88
C SER A 93 1.56 -1.12 -14.48
N ASP A 94 1.97 0.15 -14.31
CA ASP A 94 1.81 0.86 -13.04
C ASP A 94 0.34 1.14 -12.72
N LYS A 95 -0.50 1.41 -13.73
CA LYS A 95 -1.94 1.65 -13.53
C LYS A 95 -2.67 0.34 -13.23
N THR A 96 -2.33 -0.73 -13.93
CA THR A 96 -2.84 -2.08 -13.66
C THR A 96 -2.47 -2.53 -12.25
N ALA A 97 -1.20 -2.36 -11.85
CA ALA A 97 -0.75 -2.68 -10.49
C ALA A 97 -1.53 -1.90 -9.41
N ALA A 98 -1.93 -0.66 -9.72
CA ALA A 98 -2.68 0.20 -8.80
C ALA A 98 -4.11 -0.28 -8.52
N LEU A 99 -4.64 -1.22 -9.32
CA LEU A 99 -5.95 -1.84 -9.11
C LEU A 99 -5.95 -2.86 -7.96
N ASN A 100 -4.79 -3.09 -7.32
CA ASN A 100 -4.70 -3.96 -6.17
C ASN A 100 -5.27 -3.27 -4.92
N PRO A 101 -6.40 -3.72 -4.36
CA PRO A 101 -7.05 -3.06 -3.20
C PRO A 101 -6.15 -3.04 -1.96
N ASN A 102 -5.19 -3.97 -1.87
CA ASN A 102 -4.30 -4.10 -0.72
C ASN A 102 -3.26 -2.97 -0.63
N ILE A 103 -3.14 -2.11 -1.64
CA ILE A 103 -2.36 -0.87 -1.55
C ILE A 103 -2.89 0.03 -0.42
N ALA A 104 -4.18 -0.04 -0.07
CA ALA A 104 -4.74 0.69 1.07
C ALA A 104 -4.02 0.34 2.40
N ALA A 105 -3.51 -0.88 2.55
CA ALA A 105 -2.76 -1.28 3.73
C ALA A 105 -1.39 -0.57 3.85
N ILE A 106 -0.79 -0.17 2.74
CA ILE A 106 0.44 0.65 2.72
C ILE A 106 0.16 2.01 3.37
N PHE A 107 -0.96 2.65 3.01
CA PHE A 107 -1.35 3.94 3.57
C PHE A 107 -1.61 3.83 5.06
N ILE A 108 -2.31 2.79 5.53
CA ILE A 108 -2.50 2.54 6.97
C ILE A 108 -1.16 2.41 7.69
N GLU A 109 -0.20 1.67 7.13
CA GLU A 109 1.14 1.53 7.72
C GLU A 109 1.87 2.89 7.80
N GLU A 110 1.91 3.65 6.71
CA GLU A 110 2.61 4.94 6.67
C GLU A 110 1.92 5.99 7.57
N PHE A 111 0.58 5.98 7.65
CA PHE A 111 -0.17 6.83 8.58
C PHE A 111 0.11 6.47 10.04
N THR A 112 0.27 5.17 10.34
CA THR A 112 0.69 4.70 11.67
C THR A 112 2.09 5.19 12.01
N LYS A 113 3.05 5.13 11.08
CA LYS A 113 4.41 5.68 11.25
C LYS A 113 4.44 7.20 11.43
N LEU A 114 3.45 7.90 10.85
CA LEU A 114 3.21 9.33 11.06
C LEU A 114 2.50 9.63 12.40
N ARG A 115 1.98 8.61 13.08
CA ARG A 115 1.19 8.70 14.31
C ARG A 115 -0.10 9.52 14.11
N LEU A 116 -0.74 9.34 12.96
CA LEU A 116 -2.05 9.95 12.69
C LEU A 116 -3.14 9.21 13.47
N ASN A 117 -4.08 9.96 14.04
CA ASN A 117 -5.20 9.46 14.81
C ASN A 117 -6.53 9.98 14.23
N GLU A 118 -7.64 9.36 14.64
CA GLU A 118 -8.99 9.85 14.33
C GLU A 118 -9.13 11.35 14.62
N GLY A 119 -9.69 12.08 13.66
CA GLY A 119 -9.89 13.53 13.74
C GLY A 119 -8.68 14.39 13.34
N ASP A 120 -7.50 13.81 13.11
CA ASP A 120 -6.34 14.60 12.69
C ASP A 120 -6.54 15.20 11.29
N TYR A 121 -6.17 16.49 11.15
CA TYR A 121 -6.17 17.18 9.87
C TYR A 121 -4.93 16.82 9.04
N VAL A 122 -5.15 16.46 7.78
CA VAL A 122 -4.08 16.21 6.80
C VAL A 122 -4.31 17.04 5.54
N ALA A 123 -3.25 17.65 5.02
CA ALA A 123 -3.29 18.33 3.73
C ALA A 123 -2.94 17.31 2.64
N VAL A 124 -3.68 17.27 1.54
CA VAL A 124 -3.55 16.23 0.51
C VAL A 124 -3.46 16.87 -0.88
N GLY A 125 -2.29 16.74 -1.50
CA GLY A 125 -2.08 17.09 -2.90
C GLY A 125 -2.21 15.85 -3.77
N LEU A 126 -3.14 15.88 -4.73
CA LEU A 126 -3.46 14.74 -5.60
C LEU A 126 -3.41 15.14 -7.08
N THR A 127 -3.11 14.18 -7.95
CA THR A 127 -3.28 14.33 -9.40
C THR A 127 -4.23 13.25 -9.95
N GLY A 128 -4.86 13.50 -11.10
CA GLY A 128 -5.68 12.51 -11.79
C GLY A 128 -4.90 11.29 -12.32
N SER A 129 -3.57 11.29 -12.20
CA SER A 129 -2.70 10.32 -12.88
C SER A 129 -2.81 8.87 -12.40
N ASN A 130 -3.31 8.60 -11.19
CA ASN A 130 -3.40 7.22 -10.68
C ASN A 130 -4.66 6.98 -9.83
N PRO A 131 -5.80 6.67 -10.48
CA PRO A 131 -7.08 6.46 -9.79
C PRO A 131 -7.05 5.34 -8.75
N GLY A 132 -6.40 4.20 -9.04
CA GLY A 132 -6.32 3.07 -8.09
C GLY A 132 -5.57 3.42 -6.79
N VAL A 133 -4.49 4.20 -6.90
CA VAL A 133 -3.77 4.72 -5.73
C VAL A 133 -4.62 5.75 -4.98
N ALA A 134 -5.34 6.62 -5.69
CA ALA A 134 -6.20 7.62 -5.08
C ALA A 134 -7.36 6.97 -4.29
N ILE A 135 -7.98 5.92 -4.83
CA ILE A 135 -8.99 5.10 -4.14
C ILE A 135 -8.41 4.47 -2.87
N SER A 136 -7.23 3.86 -2.98
CA SER A 136 -6.54 3.25 -1.83
C SER A 136 -6.21 4.26 -0.73
N LEU A 137 -5.79 5.47 -1.09
CA LEU A 137 -5.58 6.58 -0.16
C LEU A 137 -6.90 6.97 0.53
N TYR A 138 -7.97 7.15 -0.24
CA TYR A 138 -9.27 7.59 0.29
C TYR A 138 -9.86 6.55 1.23
N ALA A 139 -9.76 5.26 0.89
CA ALA A 139 -10.17 4.18 1.76
C ALA A 139 -9.40 4.20 3.09
N ALA A 140 -8.09 4.42 3.07
CA ALA A 140 -7.28 4.53 4.30
C ALA A 140 -7.64 5.75 5.14
N MET A 141 -7.81 6.93 4.53
CA MET A 141 -8.21 8.15 5.25
C MET A 141 -9.60 8.01 5.88
N LYS A 142 -10.54 7.38 5.16
CA LYS A 142 -11.89 7.11 5.67
C LYS A 142 -11.86 6.12 6.83
N THR A 143 -11.11 5.03 6.69
CA THR A 143 -10.97 3.98 7.73
C THR A 143 -10.36 4.54 9.01
N MET A 144 -9.35 5.41 8.90
CA MET A 144 -8.74 6.09 10.04
C MET A 144 -9.49 7.35 10.49
N LYS A 145 -10.61 7.68 9.83
CA LYS A 145 -11.45 8.86 10.12
C LYS A 145 -10.64 10.15 10.25
N LEU A 146 -9.74 10.36 9.29
CA LEU A 146 -8.96 11.59 9.19
C LEU A 146 -9.83 12.73 8.63
N ASN A 147 -9.38 13.96 8.83
CA ASN A 147 -10.00 15.16 8.28
C ASN A 147 -9.15 15.71 7.11
N PRO A 148 -9.21 15.11 5.90
CA PRO A 148 -8.38 15.54 4.80
C PRO A 148 -8.87 16.86 4.20
N ARG A 149 -7.92 17.75 3.89
CA ARG A 149 -8.10 18.94 3.05
C ARG A 149 -7.41 18.68 1.73
N ILE A 150 -8.19 18.53 0.67
CA ILE A 150 -7.72 17.95 -0.59
C ILE A 150 -7.68 19.02 -1.69
N ILE A 151 -6.55 19.14 -2.39
CA ILE A 151 -6.43 19.93 -3.62
C ILE A 151 -5.96 19.01 -4.74
N THR A 152 -6.72 19.01 -5.84
CA THR A 152 -6.51 18.07 -6.95
C THR A 152 -6.11 18.80 -8.22
N ALA A 153 -5.00 18.37 -8.84
CA ALA A 153 -4.66 18.69 -10.21
C ALA A 153 -5.42 17.76 -11.17
N VAL A 154 -6.28 18.34 -12.02
CA VAL A 154 -7.30 17.59 -12.79
C VAL A 154 -6.72 16.84 -13.97
N SER A 155 -5.67 17.36 -14.62
CA SER A 155 -5.00 16.65 -15.69
C SER A 155 -4.43 15.31 -15.21
N SER A 156 -4.16 14.43 -16.17
CA SER A 156 -3.72 13.08 -15.87
C SER A 156 -2.57 12.65 -16.79
N ALA A 157 -1.84 11.65 -16.34
CA ALA A 157 -0.93 10.91 -17.20
C ALA A 157 -1.71 9.92 -18.08
N SER A 158 -1.06 9.36 -19.10
CA SER A 158 -1.59 8.22 -19.85
C SER A 158 -2.13 7.14 -18.92
N TYR A 159 -3.28 6.59 -19.26
CA TYR A 159 -3.98 5.52 -18.55
C TYR A 159 -4.50 5.88 -17.14
N GLY A 160 -4.37 7.14 -16.70
CA GLY A 160 -4.98 7.62 -15.45
C GLY A 160 -6.45 8.03 -15.64
N ALA A 161 -6.97 8.95 -14.82
CA ALA A 161 -8.31 9.53 -15.01
C ALA A 161 -8.30 10.61 -16.11
N ASN A 162 -7.90 10.23 -17.32
CA ASN A 162 -7.72 11.14 -18.44
C ASN A 162 -8.87 11.11 -19.46
N ARG A 163 -10.02 10.53 -19.13
CA ARG A 163 -11.23 10.66 -19.95
C ARG A 163 -11.97 11.93 -19.54
N GLU A 164 -12.20 12.82 -20.49
CA GLU A 164 -12.76 14.16 -20.29
C GLU A 164 -14.14 14.11 -19.63
N GLU A 165 -14.94 13.08 -19.96
CA GLU A 165 -16.28 12.83 -19.43
C GLU A 165 -16.28 12.22 -18.02
N ILE A 166 -15.14 11.72 -17.52
CA ILE A 166 -15.00 11.17 -16.15
C ILE A 166 -13.57 11.33 -15.60
N THR A 167 -13.28 12.54 -15.11
CA THR A 167 -12.03 12.85 -14.42
C THR A 167 -12.04 12.29 -13.00
N TRP A 168 -10.92 12.41 -12.28
CA TRP A 168 -10.88 12.01 -10.87
C TRP A 168 -11.92 12.78 -10.02
N LEU A 169 -12.19 14.04 -10.34
CA LEU A 169 -13.19 14.84 -9.62
C LEU A 169 -14.58 14.20 -9.70
N ASP A 170 -14.93 13.65 -10.86
CA ASP A 170 -16.21 12.98 -11.06
C ASP A 170 -16.28 11.65 -10.30
N MET A 171 -15.18 10.89 -10.31
CA MET A 171 -15.07 9.65 -9.52
C MET A 171 -15.24 9.94 -8.03
N GLU A 172 -14.59 10.98 -7.52
CA GLU A 172 -14.74 11.43 -6.15
C GLU A 172 -16.20 11.82 -5.82
N THR A 173 -16.84 12.61 -6.69
CA THR A 173 -18.26 13.00 -6.53
C THR A 173 -19.18 11.78 -6.49
N ILE A 174 -18.92 10.77 -7.32
CA ILE A 174 -19.66 9.50 -7.31
C ILE A 174 -19.49 8.83 -5.94
N LEU A 175 -18.26 8.62 -5.48
CA LEU A 175 -17.98 7.97 -4.19
C LEU A 175 -18.63 8.69 -3.02
N LYS A 176 -18.60 10.03 -3.01
CA LYS A 176 -19.25 10.86 -1.99
C LYS A 176 -20.77 10.74 -2.05
N SER A 177 -21.37 10.78 -3.23
CA SER A 177 -22.83 10.65 -3.41
C SER A 177 -23.38 9.30 -2.97
N LYS A 178 -22.55 8.25 -3.06
CA LYS A 178 -22.86 6.88 -2.59
C LYS A 178 -22.54 6.67 -1.10
N GLY A 179 -22.09 7.71 -0.39
CA GLY A 179 -21.78 7.65 1.05
C GLY A 179 -20.51 6.89 1.39
N MET A 180 -19.62 6.61 0.42
CA MET A 180 -18.38 5.86 0.66
C MET A 180 -17.29 6.73 1.33
N ILE A 181 -17.36 8.04 1.12
CA ILE A 181 -16.52 9.05 1.74
C ILE A 181 -17.38 10.23 2.21
N ASP A 182 -16.93 10.93 3.24
CA ASP A 182 -17.54 12.13 3.82
C ASP A 182 -16.72 13.41 3.58
N PHE A 183 -15.61 13.29 2.87
CA PHE A 183 -14.75 14.39 2.43
C PHE A 183 -14.69 14.46 0.90
N SER A 184 -14.17 15.57 0.38
CA SER A 184 -13.87 15.73 -1.05
C SER A 184 -12.79 16.78 -1.31
N THR A 185 -12.31 16.85 -2.55
CA THR A 185 -11.57 17.98 -3.11
C THR A 185 -12.25 19.29 -2.72
N SER A 186 -11.44 20.23 -2.24
CA SER A 186 -11.88 21.58 -1.84
C SER A 186 -11.52 22.62 -2.90
N TYR A 187 -10.41 22.43 -3.60
CA TYR A 187 -9.98 23.24 -4.74
C TYR A 187 -9.39 22.37 -5.84
N ALA A 188 -9.51 22.82 -7.08
CA ALA A 188 -8.93 22.15 -8.22
C ALA A 188 -8.02 23.09 -9.03
N SER A 189 -6.95 22.53 -9.60
CA SER A 189 -6.10 23.22 -10.58
C SER A 189 -6.05 22.41 -11.87
N PHE A 190 -5.47 22.97 -12.93
CA PHE A 190 -5.32 22.22 -14.18
C PHE A 190 -4.33 21.07 -14.05
N GLY A 191 -3.22 21.23 -13.33
CA GLY A 191 -2.12 20.29 -13.40
C GLY A 191 -1.23 20.51 -14.63
N GLY A 192 -0.50 19.47 -15.02
CA GLY A 192 0.46 19.55 -16.11
C GLY A 192 1.61 20.52 -15.83
N LYS A 193 2.23 20.99 -16.92
CA LYS A 193 3.35 21.92 -16.84
C LYS A 193 2.89 23.27 -16.24
N ASP A 194 3.69 23.74 -15.29
CA ASP A 194 3.48 24.91 -14.43
C ASP A 194 2.15 24.94 -13.66
N ASP A 195 1.46 23.80 -13.55
CA ASP A 195 0.09 23.70 -13.02
C ASP A 195 -0.94 24.53 -13.83
N LEU A 196 -0.60 24.82 -15.09
CA LEU A 196 -1.37 25.64 -16.04
C LEU A 196 -1.86 24.83 -17.25
N GLY A 197 -1.61 23.52 -17.28
CA GLY A 197 -1.94 22.68 -18.44
C GLY A 197 -1.14 23.03 -19.70
N ILE A 198 0.05 23.65 -19.56
CA ILE A 198 0.86 24.05 -20.73
C ILE A 198 1.16 22.84 -21.60
N GLY A 199 0.90 22.99 -22.90
CA GLY A 199 1.06 21.93 -23.91
C GLY A 199 -0.23 21.19 -24.25
N LEU A 200 -1.32 21.41 -23.50
CA LEU A 200 -2.65 20.96 -23.91
C LEU A 200 -3.21 21.87 -25.01
N SER A 201 -4.13 21.32 -25.80
CA SER A 201 -4.90 22.11 -26.77
C SER A 201 -5.95 22.97 -26.07
N ASP A 202 -6.51 23.95 -26.77
CA ASP A 202 -7.61 24.78 -26.25
C ASP A 202 -8.81 23.92 -25.80
N ASN A 203 -9.12 22.85 -26.54
CA ASN A 203 -10.15 21.89 -26.15
C ASN A 203 -9.79 21.13 -24.86
N GLY A 204 -8.51 20.78 -24.67
CA GLY A 204 -8.03 20.17 -23.44
C GLY A 204 -8.20 21.10 -22.23
N ILE A 205 -7.82 22.38 -22.37
CA ILE A 205 -8.02 23.38 -21.33
C ILE A 205 -9.51 23.57 -21.01
N GLN A 206 -10.36 23.68 -22.04
CA GLN A 206 -11.81 23.76 -21.86
C GLN A 206 -12.37 22.53 -21.14
N SER A 207 -11.88 21.33 -21.48
CA SER A 207 -12.29 20.09 -20.83
C SER A 207 -11.92 20.04 -19.34
N LEU A 208 -10.73 20.55 -18.97
CA LEU A 208 -10.33 20.69 -17.57
C LEU A 208 -11.22 21.70 -16.83
N GLN A 209 -11.51 22.86 -17.43
CA GLN A 209 -12.41 23.86 -16.86
C GLN A 209 -13.81 23.30 -16.65
N GLU A 210 -14.33 22.58 -17.65
CA GLU A 210 -15.65 21.96 -17.57
C GLU A 210 -15.69 20.88 -16.49
N ALA A 211 -14.63 20.08 -16.32
CA ALA A 211 -14.52 19.12 -15.24
C ALA A 211 -14.54 19.76 -13.83
N ILE A 212 -13.85 20.89 -13.67
CA ILE A 212 -13.88 21.66 -12.42
C ILE A 212 -15.28 22.24 -12.17
N ARG A 213 -15.88 22.84 -13.21
CA ARG A 213 -17.19 23.49 -13.14
C ARG A 213 -18.31 22.49 -12.85
N ARG A 214 -18.35 21.34 -13.52
CA ARG A 214 -19.40 20.32 -13.33
C ARG A 214 -19.34 19.65 -11.95
N ASN A 215 -18.19 19.68 -11.29
CA ASN A 215 -18.01 19.24 -9.90
C ASN A 215 -18.16 20.37 -8.87
N ASN A 216 -18.53 21.58 -9.30
CA ASN A 216 -18.77 22.77 -8.45
C ASN A 216 -17.56 23.14 -7.57
N LEU A 217 -16.34 23.04 -8.12
CA LEU A 217 -15.12 23.33 -7.39
C LEU A 217 -14.56 24.72 -7.74
N PRO A 218 -14.04 25.47 -6.75
CA PRO A 218 -13.25 26.66 -7.02
C PRO A 218 -11.93 26.28 -7.70
N GLN A 219 -11.60 27.02 -8.74
CA GLN A 219 -10.36 26.84 -9.50
C GLN A 219 -9.22 27.66 -8.89
N LEU A 220 -8.05 27.04 -8.74
CA LEU A 220 -6.79 27.72 -8.48
C LEU A 220 -6.04 27.89 -9.81
N ILE A 221 -5.79 29.14 -10.19
CA ILE A 221 -5.03 29.49 -11.39
C ILE A 221 -4.33 30.85 -11.21
N GLY A 222 -3.02 30.83 -11.26
CA GLY A 222 -2.13 32.00 -11.24
C GLY A 222 -1.50 32.26 -12.61
N ALA A 223 -0.54 33.20 -12.69
CA ALA A 223 0.11 33.53 -13.96
C ALA A 223 1.29 32.59 -14.30
N ASN A 224 1.84 31.92 -13.30
CA ASN A 224 3.00 31.02 -13.43
C ASN A 224 3.01 29.97 -12.29
N LEU A 225 3.97 29.05 -12.31
CA LEU A 225 4.10 27.99 -11.31
C LEU A 225 4.27 28.53 -9.89
N ASN A 226 5.06 29.57 -9.67
CA ASN A 226 5.26 30.14 -8.33
C ASN A 226 3.95 30.71 -7.78
N ASP A 227 3.17 31.41 -8.60
CA ASP A 227 1.85 31.91 -8.21
C ASP A 227 0.91 30.76 -7.85
N ASN A 228 0.89 29.68 -8.65
CA ASN A 228 0.08 28.49 -8.36
C ASN A 228 0.49 27.79 -7.06
N VAL A 229 1.79 27.74 -6.75
CA VAL A 229 2.31 27.23 -5.47
C VAL A 229 1.79 28.08 -4.31
N GLN A 230 1.86 29.41 -4.41
CA GLN A 230 1.39 30.31 -3.35
C GLN A 230 -0.12 30.28 -3.17
N LEU A 231 -0.89 30.23 -4.26
CA LEU A 231 -2.35 30.06 -4.22
C LEU A 231 -2.73 28.76 -3.53
N ARG A 232 -2.07 27.65 -3.88
CA ARG A 232 -2.31 26.34 -3.27
C ARG A 232 -1.93 26.32 -1.79
N TYR A 233 -0.80 26.90 -1.42
CA TYR A 233 -0.36 27.00 -0.02
C TYR A 233 -1.34 27.84 0.81
N SER A 234 -1.79 28.97 0.27
CA SER A 234 -2.80 29.84 0.92
C SER A 234 -4.14 29.12 1.07
N ALA A 235 -4.59 28.40 0.04
CA ALA A 235 -5.81 27.59 0.12
C ALA A 235 -5.75 26.54 1.23
N TYR A 236 -4.60 25.88 1.45
CA TYR A 236 -4.47 24.97 2.61
C TYR A 236 -4.55 25.70 3.94
N HIS A 237 -4.04 26.92 4.04
CA HIS A 237 -4.19 27.73 5.26
C HIS A 237 -5.66 28.03 5.53
N ASP A 238 -6.41 28.46 4.50
CA ASP A 238 -7.83 28.82 4.63
C ASP A 238 -8.75 27.62 4.94
N LEU A 239 -8.36 26.43 4.47
CA LEU A 239 -9.10 25.18 4.75
C LEU A 239 -8.90 24.63 6.16
N LEU A 240 -7.89 25.11 6.87
CA LEU A 240 -7.56 24.64 8.21
C LEU A 240 -8.38 25.43 9.24
N PRO A 241 -9.18 24.77 10.11
CA PRO A 241 -9.90 25.49 11.15
C PRO A 241 -8.98 26.24 12.10
N GLU A 242 -9.47 27.34 12.66
CA GLU A 242 -8.71 28.14 13.62
C GLU A 242 -8.30 27.30 14.83
N GLY A 243 -7.03 27.41 15.25
CA GLY A 243 -6.46 26.66 16.35
C GLY A 243 -5.99 25.23 16.01
N GLU A 244 -6.30 24.73 14.82
CA GLU A 244 -5.87 23.42 14.35
C GLU A 244 -4.52 23.45 13.64
N ARG A 245 -3.95 22.26 13.39
CA ARG A 245 -2.74 22.10 12.59
C ARG A 245 -2.78 20.86 11.71
N TYR A 246 -2.15 20.94 10.55
CA TYR A 246 -1.90 19.74 9.74
C TYR A 246 -0.87 18.84 10.42
N ARG A 247 -1.21 17.56 10.57
CA ARG A 247 -0.30 16.52 11.09
C ARG A 247 0.62 15.96 10.02
N ALA A 248 0.20 16.03 8.76
CA ALA A 248 1.00 15.61 7.61
C ALA A 248 0.53 16.31 6.33
N PHE A 249 1.44 16.42 5.37
CA PHE A 249 1.13 16.72 3.97
C PHE A 249 1.33 15.45 3.15
N ILE A 250 0.27 14.98 2.50
CA ILE A 250 0.25 13.74 1.69
C ILE A 250 0.27 14.15 0.22
N ASN A 251 1.34 13.83 -0.49
CA ASN A 251 1.46 14.08 -1.93
C ASN A 251 1.34 12.78 -2.72
N ILE A 252 0.36 12.69 -3.60
CA ILE A 252 0.20 11.61 -4.57
C ILE A 252 0.51 12.14 -5.97
N GLY A 253 1.46 11.50 -6.64
CA GLY A 253 1.87 11.86 -8.01
C GLY A 253 2.93 12.96 -8.06
N ARG A 254 3.07 13.57 -9.24
CA ARG A 254 4.20 14.45 -9.61
C ARG A 254 3.77 15.88 -9.96
N GLY A 255 2.58 16.31 -9.51
CA GLY A 255 2.04 17.62 -9.84
C GLY A 255 2.99 18.76 -9.44
N LEU A 256 3.35 19.62 -10.40
CA LEU A 256 4.45 20.58 -10.24
C LEU A 256 4.22 21.59 -9.12
N ALA A 257 2.98 22.03 -8.87
CA ALA A 257 2.71 22.90 -7.72
C ALA A 257 2.97 22.23 -6.36
N ASN A 258 2.96 20.89 -6.27
CA ASN A 258 3.34 20.19 -5.04
C ASN A 258 4.86 20.03 -4.92
N VAL A 259 5.50 19.59 -6.01
CA VAL A 259 6.93 19.22 -6.01
C VAL A 259 7.88 20.38 -6.33
N GLY A 260 7.38 21.50 -6.86
CA GLY A 260 8.12 22.71 -7.21
C GLY A 260 8.71 22.70 -8.62
N SER A 261 9.20 21.56 -9.11
CA SER A 261 9.78 21.44 -10.46
C SER A 261 9.86 19.98 -10.92
N GLU A 262 10.08 19.76 -12.22
CA GLU A 262 10.31 18.42 -12.77
C GLU A 262 11.56 17.71 -12.18
N PRO A 263 12.73 18.39 -12.02
CA PRO A 263 13.87 17.80 -11.31
C PRO A 263 13.53 17.34 -9.90
N ASN A 264 12.80 18.18 -9.13
CA ASN A 264 12.41 17.83 -7.77
C ASN A 264 11.53 16.58 -7.72
N ALA A 265 10.62 16.42 -8.70
CA ALA A 265 9.77 15.23 -8.81
C ALA A 265 10.56 13.92 -8.90
N ASN A 266 11.83 13.97 -9.32
CA ASN A 266 12.73 12.81 -9.38
C ASN A 266 13.61 12.69 -8.13
N LEU A 267 14.02 13.83 -7.55
CA LEU A 267 14.96 13.91 -6.44
C LEU A 267 14.31 13.73 -5.06
N ILE A 268 13.03 14.11 -4.91
CA ILE A 268 12.33 13.96 -3.64
C ILE A 268 12.14 12.46 -3.34
N PRO A 269 12.53 11.98 -2.14
CA PRO A 269 12.39 10.57 -1.78
C PRO A 269 10.91 10.17 -1.67
N GLU A 270 10.57 8.95 -2.10
CA GLU A 270 9.32 8.30 -1.71
C GLU A 270 9.27 8.10 -0.19
N GLY A 271 8.07 8.15 0.38
CA GLY A 271 7.78 7.87 1.78
C GLY A 271 7.75 9.12 2.66
N ILE A 272 7.90 8.89 3.96
CA ILE A 272 7.85 9.95 4.98
C ILE A 272 9.16 10.73 4.99
N ASN A 273 9.09 12.01 4.64
CA ASN A 273 10.16 12.97 4.63
C ASN A 273 9.99 13.95 5.81
N ARG A 274 10.73 13.71 6.90
CA ARG A 274 10.71 14.59 8.09
C ARG A 274 11.69 15.77 8.00
N LYS A 275 12.67 15.67 7.10
CA LYS A 275 13.78 16.61 6.96
C LYS A 275 13.79 17.30 5.59
N LEU A 276 12.63 17.36 4.93
CA LEU A 276 12.56 17.95 3.59
C LEU A 276 12.95 19.43 3.59
N ALA A 277 12.64 20.15 4.68
CA ALA A 277 12.99 21.55 4.87
C ALA A 277 14.51 21.82 5.02
N GLU A 278 15.31 20.79 5.33
CA GLU A 278 16.77 20.91 5.46
C GLU A 278 17.48 20.86 4.10
N LYS A 279 16.76 20.53 3.02
CA LYS A 279 17.30 20.45 1.66
C LYS A 279 17.01 21.72 0.88
N GLU A 280 17.98 22.16 0.10
CA GLU A 280 17.80 23.25 -0.86
C GLU A 280 17.23 22.71 -2.17
N PHE A 281 16.20 23.39 -2.67
CA PHE A 281 15.59 23.14 -3.97
C PHE A 281 15.55 24.46 -4.74
N GLU A 282 15.93 24.43 -6.02
CA GLU A 282 15.96 25.63 -6.87
C GLU A 282 14.58 26.31 -6.95
N GLN A 283 13.53 25.50 -7.08
CA GLN A 283 12.15 25.95 -7.07
C GLN A 283 11.35 25.15 -6.06
N GLU A 284 10.70 25.83 -5.12
CA GLU A 284 9.94 25.19 -4.05
C GLU A 284 8.48 24.98 -4.45
N GLY A 285 7.95 23.81 -4.11
CA GLY A 285 6.53 23.52 -4.18
C GLY A 285 5.91 23.50 -2.80
N VAL A 286 4.60 23.25 -2.73
CA VAL A 286 3.86 23.21 -1.46
C VAL A 286 4.44 22.21 -0.47
N MET A 287 5.04 21.10 -0.94
CA MET A 287 5.71 20.13 -0.07
C MET A 287 6.81 20.78 0.78
N MET A 288 7.64 21.64 0.17
CA MET A 288 8.74 22.32 0.85
C MET A 288 8.22 23.39 1.80
N LEU A 289 7.19 24.15 1.38
CA LEU A 289 6.54 25.15 2.22
C LEU A 289 5.93 24.53 3.48
N MET A 290 5.23 23.39 3.33
CA MET A 290 4.67 22.63 4.45
C MET A 290 5.76 22.07 5.37
N ALA A 291 6.83 21.51 4.80
CA ALA A 291 7.96 21.01 5.58
C ALA A 291 8.61 22.10 6.44
N LYS A 292 8.76 23.32 5.90
CA LYS A 292 9.28 24.51 6.63
C LYS A 292 8.37 24.94 7.79
N LYS A 293 7.10 24.53 7.79
CA LYS A 293 6.15 24.68 8.90
C LYS A 293 6.13 23.48 9.85
N ASN A 294 7.15 22.63 9.81
CA ASN A 294 7.27 21.41 10.61
C ASN A 294 6.14 20.39 10.36
N VAL A 295 5.51 20.44 9.18
CA VAL A 295 4.54 19.42 8.74
C VAL A 295 5.31 18.31 8.02
N PRO A 296 5.33 17.06 8.53
CA PRO A 296 5.99 15.97 7.83
C PRO A 296 5.31 15.68 6.49
N VAL A 297 6.12 15.40 5.47
CA VAL A 297 5.62 15.18 4.10
C VAL A 297 5.66 13.70 3.78
N PHE A 298 4.53 13.11 3.41
CA PHE A 298 4.46 11.77 2.85
C PHE A 298 4.31 11.85 1.33
N HIS A 299 5.28 11.30 0.60
CA HIS A 299 5.32 11.36 -0.86
C HIS A 299 5.15 9.98 -1.48
N PHE A 300 4.15 9.83 -2.36
CA PHE A 300 3.87 8.61 -3.10
C PHE A 300 3.77 8.93 -4.60
N SER A 301 4.76 8.53 -5.40
CA SER A 301 4.73 8.71 -6.85
C SER A 301 5.07 7.45 -7.65
N ARG A 302 5.95 6.58 -7.12
CA ARG A 302 6.44 5.38 -7.81
C ARG A 302 5.89 4.11 -7.18
N LEU A 303 4.76 3.63 -7.69
CA LEU A 303 4.05 2.47 -7.16
C LEU A 303 4.93 1.22 -7.06
N LEU A 304 5.76 0.93 -8.06
CA LEU A 304 6.65 -0.24 -8.06
C LEU A 304 7.55 -0.33 -6.82
N ARG A 305 7.98 0.82 -6.27
CA ARG A 305 8.81 0.82 -5.06
C ARG A 305 7.98 0.40 -3.84
N TRP A 306 6.74 0.86 -3.77
CA TRP A 306 5.82 0.55 -2.68
C TRP A 306 5.40 -0.91 -2.70
N THR A 307 5.05 -1.45 -3.86
CA THR A 307 4.66 -2.86 -4.00
C THR A 307 5.81 -3.79 -3.60
N ARG A 308 7.06 -3.46 -3.97
CA ARG A 308 8.25 -4.22 -3.52
C ARG A 308 8.50 -4.12 -2.02
N ASN A 309 8.43 -2.92 -1.44
CA ASN A 309 8.72 -2.72 -0.02
C ASN A 309 7.70 -3.41 0.91
N TYR A 310 6.48 -3.63 0.41
CA TYR A 310 5.36 -4.18 1.17
C TYR A 310 4.95 -5.59 0.74
N ASP A 311 5.73 -6.24 -0.13
CA ASP A 311 5.41 -7.55 -0.70
C ASP A 311 3.98 -7.64 -1.29
N ILE A 312 3.53 -6.55 -1.93
CA ILE A 312 2.26 -6.50 -2.64
C ILE A 312 2.50 -6.89 -4.11
N PRO A 313 1.71 -7.81 -4.69
CA PRO A 313 1.85 -8.19 -6.09
C PRO A 313 1.75 -6.99 -7.03
N PHE A 314 2.78 -6.77 -7.84
CA PHE A 314 2.80 -5.71 -8.86
C PHE A 314 2.10 -6.15 -10.16
N GLY A 315 2.31 -7.40 -10.58
CA GLY A 315 1.61 -7.99 -11.72
C GLY A 315 0.75 -9.16 -11.26
N PHE A 316 -0.44 -9.30 -11.84
CA PHE A 316 -1.40 -10.35 -11.50
C PHE A 316 -2.32 -10.63 -12.68
N GLU A 317 -2.82 -11.87 -12.77
CA GLU A 317 -3.79 -12.30 -13.80
C GLU A 317 -5.24 -12.07 -13.37
N GLN A 318 -5.48 -11.83 -12.09
CA GLN A 318 -6.76 -11.47 -11.49
C GLN A 318 -6.50 -10.47 -10.36
N ILE A 319 -7.41 -9.51 -10.16
CA ILE A 319 -7.28 -8.53 -9.09
C ILE A 319 -7.16 -9.28 -7.74
N PRO A 320 -6.10 -9.03 -6.95
CA PRO A 320 -5.91 -9.73 -5.68
C PRO A 320 -7.04 -9.48 -4.70
N THR A 321 -7.42 -10.51 -3.94
CA THR A 321 -8.45 -10.43 -2.90
C THR A 321 -8.07 -9.41 -1.83
N ALA A 322 -9.02 -8.54 -1.47
CA ALA A 322 -8.84 -7.56 -0.41
C ALA A 322 -8.63 -8.21 0.97
N GLY A 323 -7.61 -7.76 1.70
CA GLY A 323 -7.26 -8.27 3.03
C GLY A 323 -6.32 -9.48 3.02
N GLU A 324 -5.82 -9.89 1.85
CA GLU A 324 -4.90 -11.02 1.72
C GLU A 324 -3.48 -10.57 1.32
N GLY A 325 -2.49 -11.35 1.76
CA GLY A 325 -1.08 -11.11 1.45
C GLY A 325 -0.23 -10.78 2.68
N LYS A 326 1.09 -10.71 2.47
CA LYS A 326 2.08 -10.58 3.56
C LYS A 326 1.97 -9.26 4.32
N VAL A 327 1.41 -8.20 3.70
CA VAL A 327 1.21 -6.89 4.35
C VAL A 327 0.24 -6.95 5.54
N PHE A 328 -0.64 -7.96 5.60
CA PHE A 328 -1.60 -8.14 6.69
C PHE A 328 -1.03 -9.02 7.81
N GLY A 329 -0.24 -10.03 7.48
CA GLY A 329 0.30 -10.97 8.46
C GLY A 329 1.32 -11.92 7.85
N SER A 330 2.14 -12.52 8.70
CA SER A 330 3.04 -13.59 8.31
C SER A 330 2.67 -14.90 9.01
N ARG A 331 2.73 -16.00 8.25
CA ARG A 331 2.72 -17.35 8.81
C ARG A 331 4.12 -17.63 9.33
N VAL A 332 4.28 -17.63 10.65
CA VAL A 332 5.53 -18.04 11.30
C VAL A 332 5.36 -19.43 11.87
N HIS A 333 6.42 -20.23 11.89
CA HIS A 333 6.37 -21.55 12.51
C HIS A 333 6.00 -21.41 13.99
N ASN A 334 5.16 -22.32 14.48
CA ASN A 334 4.77 -22.33 15.89
C ASN A 334 5.97 -22.77 16.74
N VAL A 335 6.70 -21.80 17.30
CA VAL A 335 7.90 -22.06 18.11
C VAL A 335 7.60 -22.97 19.31
N LEU A 336 6.40 -22.87 19.90
CA LEU A 336 5.99 -23.73 21.01
C LEU A 336 5.86 -25.18 20.56
N ILE A 337 5.17 -25.44 19.44
CA ILE A 337 5.03 -26.81 18.91
C ILE A 337 6.38 -27.34 18.44
N ALA A 338 7.21 -26.52 17.80
CA ALA A 338 8.57 -26.89 17.42
C ALA A 338 9.43 -27.26 18.65
N ALA A 339 9.32 -26.49 19.75
CA ALA A 339 10.01 -26.78 21.00
C ALA A 339 9.52 -28.09 21.64
N ILE A 340 8.20 -28.32 21.68
CA ILE A 340 7.62 -29.58 22.18
C ILE A 340 8.12 -30.77 21.37
N CYS A 341 8.09 -30.69 20.04
CA CYS A 341 8.61 -31.74 19.15
C CYS A 341 10.10 -32.00 19.41
N LEU A 342 10.91 -30.95 19.57
CA LEU A 342 12.34 -31.08 19.88
C LEU A 342 12.57 -31.76 21.24
N THR A 343 11.83 -31.36 22.27
CA THR A 343 11.92 -31.96 23.60
C THR A 343 11.53 -33.44 23.59
N LEU A 344 10.44 -33.80 22.91
CA LEU A 344 10.01 -35.19 22.77
C LEU A 344 11.06 -36.05 22.04
N LEU A 345 11.66 -35.51 20.99
CA LEU A 345 12.73 -36.19 20.27
C LEU A 345 13.97 -36.41 21.15
N ALA A 346 14.38 -35.38 21.92
CA ALA A 346 15.50 -35.49 22.84
C ALA A 346 15.27 -36.55 23.93
N ILE A 347 14.06 -36.59 24.50
CA ILE A 347 13.67 -37.61 25.48
C ILE A 347 13.75 -39.01 24.86
N ALA A 348 13.19 -39.20 23.66
CA ALA A 348 13.23 -40.49 22.98
C ALA A 348 14.68 -40.98 22.75
N VAL A 349 15.57 -40.08 22.33
CA VAL A 349 17.01 -40.39 22.17
C VAL A 349 17.64 -40.77 23.52
N ILE A 350 17.40 -40.00 24.58
CA ILE A 350 17.93 -40.29 25.92
C ILE A 350 17.45 -41.65 26.42
N VAL A 351 16.16 -41.97 26.26
CA VAL A 351 15.58 -43.25 26.65
C VAL A 351 16.29 -44.42 25.95
N VAL A 352 16.49 -44.32 24.64
CA VAL A 352 17.21 -45.37 23.88
C VAL A 352 18.67 -45.48 24.35
N ILE A 353 19.35 -44.37 24.65
CA ILE A 353 20.73 -44.37 25.20
C ILE A 353 20.79 -45.03 26.58
N VAL A 354 19.83 -44.73 27.47
CA VAL A 354 19.78 -45.29 28.83
C VAL A 354 19.55 -46.80 28.79
N PHE A 355 18.61 -47.27 27.97
CA PHE A 355 18.39 -48.70 27.77
C PHE A 355 19.62 -49.41 27.20
N ASP A 356 20.28 -48.80 26.21
CA ASP A 356 21.52 -49.35 25.64
C ASP A 356 22.67 -49.42 26.66
N ARG A 357 22.79 -48.42 27.55
CA ARG A 357 23.75 -48.43 28.66
C ARG A 357 23.41 -49.48 29.71
N HIS A 358 22.13 -49.67 30.03
CA HIS A 358 21.68 -50.68 30.97
C HIS A 358 21.97 -52.09 30.44
N ASP A 359 21.69 -52.37 29.17
CA ASP A 359 22.05 -53.65 28.54
C ASP A 359 23.57 -53.87 28.50
N ARG A 360 24.39 -52.84 28.30
CA ARG A 360 25.86 -52.94 28.42
C ARG A 360 26.34 -53.30 29.82
N ARG A 361 25.78 -52.67 30.87
CA ARG A 361 26.11 -53.00 32.27
C ARG A 361 25.64 -54.40 32.66
N PHE A 362 24.51 -54.86 32.10
CA PHE A 362 24.02 -56.22 32.31
C PHE A 362 24.91 -57.28 31.63
N MET A 363 25.39 -57.03 30.41
CA MET A 363 26.29 -57.93 29.69
C MET A 363 27.70 -57.97 30.28
N ALA A 364 28.22 -56.84 30.79
CA ALA A 364 29.52 -56.79 31.46
C ALA A 364 29.54 -57.53 32.81
N ASN A 365 28.38 -57.74 33.45
CA ASN A 365 28.25 -58.51 34.69
C ASN A 365 27.98 -60.02 34.47
N ILE A 366 27.83 -60.46 33.22
CA ILE A 366 27.60 -61.88 32.86
C ILE A 366 28.87 -62.53 32.28
N VAL A 367 29.85 -61.75 31.85
CA VAL A 367 31.16 -62.26 31.41
C VAL A 367 32.14 -62.12 32.57
N ASP A 368 32.38 -63.23 33.29
CA ASP A 368 33.49 -63.37 34.22
C ASP A 368 34.81 -63.40 33.41
N PRO A 369 35.90 -62.70 33.79
CA PRO A 369 37.13 -62.66 33.01
C PRO A 369 37.99 -63.94 33.04
N ASP A 370 37.49 -65.05 33.59
CA ASP A 370 38.32 -66.21 33.98
C ASP A 370 37.93 -67.55 33.31
N GLU A 371 37.32 -67.54 32.13
CA GLU A 371 37.22 -68.76 31.29
C GLU A 371 37.82 -68.55 29.90
N GLU A 372 39.15 -68.56 29.83
CA GLU A 372 39.92 -69.15 28.72
C GLU A 372 41.37 -69.36 29.20
N LEU A 373 41.61 -70.54 29.77
CA LEU A 373 42.92 -71.19 29.91
C LEU A 373 43.11 -72.16 28.74
#